data_AF-A0A942G9K1-F1
#
_entry.id   AF-A0A942G9K1-F1
#
_cell.length_a   1.000
_cell.length_b   1.000
_cell.length_c   1.000
_cell.angle_alpha   90.00
_cell.angle_beta   90.00
_cell.angle_gamma   90.00
#
_symmetry.space_group_name_H-M   'P 1'
#
loop_
_entity.id
_entity.type
_entity.pdbx_description
1 polymer ?
#
loop_
_entity_poly.entity_id
_entity_poly.type
_entity_poly.pdbx_seq_one_letter_code
_entity_poly.pdbx_strand_id
1 'polypeptide(L)'
;MKKRFGLTGIKLLFILYTLFSLISLSNCTKNRDDYTTLDQINNNKAESIRLLSSKYNAEPFECSAIEKLVNKSVVIDTTVICIVKKENDNYIRAEIKSDCKVKYYAELLCNEQIIQEFNRTKSYSLLLVADIKGIAQQNYVINADSLSGEESHLGSEKVYLLFGYCRALSENESDYNAD
;
A
#
# COMPACT_ATOMS: atom_id res chain seq x y z
N MET A 1 68.84 26.13 18.99
CA MET A 1 68.36 26.26 17.59
C MET A 1 66.99 25.62 17.47
N LYS A 2 65.96 26.42 17.15
CA LYS A 2 64.58 25.97 16.86
C LYS A 2 64.52 25.40 15.44
N LYS A 3 63.85 24.26 15.24
CA LYS A 3 63.09 23.98 14.01
C LYS A 3 61.75 23.34 14.38
N ARG A 4 60.70 24.14 14.20
CA ARG A 4 59.28 23.75 14.23
C ARG A 4 58.93 23.20 12.85
N PHE A 5 58.48 21.96 12.74
CA PHE A 5 57.71 21.49 11.58
C PHE A 5 56.84 20.31 12.04
N GLY A 6 55.58 20.60 12.35
CA GLY A 6 54.63 19.58 12.79
C GLY A 6 53.19 20.08 12.90
N LEU A 7 52.82 21.11 12.12
CA LEU A 7 51.46 21.70 12.22
C LEU A 7 50.82 22.08 10.87
N THR A 8 51.44 21.72 9.75
CA THR A 8 50.93 22.04 8.39
C THR A 8 50.16 20.88 7.74
N GLY A 9 50.45 19.62 8.09
CA GLY A 9 49.76 18.46 7.50
C GLY A 9 48.32 18.26 7.98
N ILE A 10 48.06 18.50 9.27
CA ILE A 10 46.74 18.26 9.89
C ILE A 10 45.69 19.27 9.39
N LYS A 11 46.10 20.53 9.17
CA LYS A 11 45.19 21.57 8.64
C LYS A 11 44.79 21.33 7.18
N LEU A 12 45.68 20.74 6.37
CA LEU A 12 45.40 20.43 4.97
C LEU A 12 44.39 19.27 4.84
N LEU A 13 44.51 18.26 5.69
CA LEU A 13 43.60 17.10 5.74
C LEU A 13 42.18 17.50 6.15
N PHE A 14 42.03 18.44 7.10
CA PHE A 14 40.71 18.93 7.51
C PHE A 14 39.96 19.69 6.41
N ILE A 15 40.67 20.50 5.61
CA ILE A 15 40.07 21.28 4.52
C ILE A 15 39.60 20.37 3.37
N LEU A 16 40.37 19.32 3.06
CA LEU A 16 39.98 18.31 2.06
C LEU A 16 38.74 17.52 2.50
N TYR A 17 38.63 17.18 3.79
CA TYR A 17 37.49 16.43 4.32
C TYR A 17 36.18 17.24 4.33
N THR A 18 36.24 18.53 4.61
CA THR A 18 35.06 19.41 4.60
C THR A 18 34.56 19.70 3.18
N LEU A 19 35.47 19.87 2.20
CA LEU A 19 35.08 20.02 0.79
C LEU A 19 34.45 18.74 0.20
N PHE A 20 34.96 17.56 0.55
CA PHE A 20 34.37 16.29 0.08
C PHE A 20 32.96 16.07 0.67
N SER A 21 32.76 16.47 1.93
CA SER A 21 31.45 16.43 2.58
C SER A 21 30.45 17.38 1.92
N LEU A 22 30.86 18.61 1.56
CA LEU A 22 29.99 19.58 0.90
C LEU A 22 29.60 19.17 -0.54
N ILE A 23 30.51 18.56 -1.29
CA ILE A 23 30.22 18.03 -2.65
C ILE A 23 29.33 16.78 -2.59
N SER A 24 29.50 15.93 -1.56
CA SER A 24 28.59 14.79 -1.33
C SER A 24 27.18 15.23 -0.94
N LEU A 25 27.04 16.35 -0.22
CA LEU A 25 25.73 16.94 0.10
C LEU A 25 25.08 17.66 -1.09
N SER A 26 25.85 18.32 -1.97
CA SER A 26 25.28 18.98 -3.16
C SER A 26 24.77 18.02 -4.22
N ASN A 27 25.26 16.77 -4.24
CA ASN A 27 24.70 15.69 -5.07
C ASN A 27 23.51 14.96 -4.42
N CYS A 28 23.18 15.25 -3.15
CA CYS A 28 21.95 14.78 -2.50
C CYS A 28 20.79 15.77 -2.66
N THR A 29 21.05 17.05 -2.95
CA THR A 29 20.01 17.98 -3.42
C THR A 29 19.82 17.83 -4.92
N LYS A 30 19.46 16.63 -5.36
CA LYS A 30 18.81 16.47 -6.66
C LYS A 30 17.50 17.23 -6.54
N ASN A 31 17.40 18.38 -7.22
CA ASN A 31 16.14 19.06 -7.49
C ASN A 31 15.14 17.99 -7.93
N ARG A 32 14.24 17.59 -7.02
CA ARG A 32 13.14 16.70 -7.32
C ARG A 32 12.11 17.55 -8.05
N ASP A 33 12.08 17.39 -9.36
CA ASP A 33 10.90 17.72 -10.13
C ASP A 33 9.76 16.85 -9.60
N ASP A 34 8.80 17.46 -8.89
CA ASP A 34 7.68 16.82 -8.20
C ASP A 34 6.76 15.98 -9.12
N TYR A 35 6.96 16.04 -10.44
CA TYR A 35 6.25 15.21 -11.41
C TYR A 35 6.88 13.81 -11.60
N THR A 36 8.20 13.66 -11.37
CA THR A 36 8.90 12.39 -11.60
C THR A 36 8.58 11.31 -10.56
N THR A 37 8.12 11.69 -9.38
CA THR A 37 7.83 10.77 -8.27
C THR A 37 6.49 10.05 -8.44
N LEU A 38 5.45 10.75 -8.87
CA LEU A 38 4.11 10.15 -9.05
C LEU A 38 4.08 9.18 -10.22
N ASP A 39 4.68 9.55 -11.36
CA ASP A 39 4.78 8.66 -12.52
C ASP A 39 5.62 7.42 -12.19
N GLN A 40 6.69 7.57 -11.39
CA GLN A 40 7.51 6.45 -10.94
C GLN A 40 6.74 5.51 -9.99
N ILE A 41 5.97 6.05 -9.05
CA ILE A 41 5.10 5.26 -8.15
C ILE A 41 4.06 4.48 -8.97
N ASN A 42 3.41 5.13 -9.93
CA ASN A 42 2.41 4.50 -10.78
C ASN A 42 3.01 3.39 -11.65
N ASN A 43 4.21 3.61 -12.21
CA ASN A 43 4.93 2.59 -12.97
C ASN A 43 5.33 1.40 -12.11
N ASN A 44 5.85 1.63 -10.90
CA ASN A 44 6.21 0.57 -9.96
C ASN A 44 4.98 -0.26 -9.56
N LYS A 45 3.84 0.40 -9.29
CA LYS A 45 2.58 -0.28 -8.98
C LYS A 45 2.10 -1.13 -10.16
N ALA A 46 2.12 -0.60 -11.38
CA ALA A 46 1.74 -1.35 -12.58
C ALA A 46 2.65 -2.55 -12.81
N GLU A 47 3.95 -2.42 -12.55
CA GLU A 47 4.91 -3.51 -12.60
C GLU A 47 4.62 -4.58 -11.54
N SER A 48 4.35 -4.19 -10.30
CA SER A 48 3.98 -5.11 -9.21
C SER A 48 2.70 -5.88 -9.53
N ILE A 49 1.68 -5.21 -10.07
CA ILE A 49 0.45 -5.86 -10.54
C ILE A 49 0.77 -6.87 -11.64
N ARG A 50 1.61 -6.53 -12.62
CA ARG A 50 2.01 -7.43 -13.70
C ARG A 50 2.77 -8.66 -13.18
N LEU A 51 3.69 -8.47 -12.23
CA LEU A 51 4.46 -9.55 -11.61
C LEU A 51 3.55 -10.50 -10.82
N LEU A 52 2.65 -9.96 -10.00
CA LEU A 52 1.68 -10.76 -9.24
C LEU A 52 0.70 -11.50 -10.15
N SER A 53 0.20 -10.82 -11.19
CA SER A 53 -0.69 -11.42 -12.19
C SER A 53 -0.06 -12.63 -12.86
N SER A 54 1.20 -12.50 -13.29
CA SER A 54 1.96 -13.60 -13.89
C SER A 54 2.24 -14.74 -12.90
N LYS A 55 2.70 -14.39 -11.68
CA LYS A 55 3.07 -15.38 -10.65
C LYS A 55 1.89 -16.24 -10.19
N TYR A 56 0.71 -15.63 -10.07
CA TYR A 56 -0.48 -16.30 -9.51
C TYR A 56 -1.54 -16.63 -10.55
N ASN A 57 -1.26 -16.43 -11.85
CA ASN A 57 -2.25 -16.54 -12.93
C ASN A 57 -3.53 -15.76 -12.60
N ALA A 58 -3.35 -14.52 -12.14
CA ALA A 58 -4.40 -13.63 -11.69
C ALA A 58 -4.63 -12.51 -12.70
N GLU A 59 -5.85 -12.02 -12.79
CA GLU A 59 -6.21 -10.85 -13.60
C GLU A 59 -6.20 -9.59 -12.72
N PRO A 60 -5.84 -8.40 -13.24
CA PRO A 60 -6.03 -7.16 -12.48
C PRO A 60 -7.53 -6.91 -12.23
N PHE A 61 -7.86 -6.29 -11.11
CA PHE A 61 -9.24 -5.91 -10.82
C PHE A 61 -9.72 -4.82 -11.78
N GLU A 62 -10.86 -5.09 -12.44
CA GLU A 62 -11.51 -4.13 -13.33
C GLU A 62 -13.03 -4.09 -13.08
N CYS A 63 -13.57 -2.89 -12.81
CA CYS A 63 -15.00 -2.68 -12.55
C CYS A 63 -15.89 -3.16 -13.71
N SER A 64 -15.43 -2.95 -14.94
CA SER A 64 -16.15 -3.28 -16.18
C SER A 64 -16.38 -4.79 -16.35
N ALA A 65 -15.59 -5.61 -15.66
CA ALA A 65 -15.60 -7.06 -15.76
C ALA A 65 -15.99 -7.75 -14.45
N ILE A 66 -16.62 -7.05 -13.52
CA ILE A 66 -16.89 -7.52 -12.15
C ILE A 66 -17.55 -8.90 -12.08
N GLU A 67 -18.55 -9.17 -12.94
CA GLU A 67 -19.25 -10.47 -12.99
C GLU A 67 -18.33 -11.61 -13.44
N LYS A 68 -17.31 -11.31 -14.25
CA LYS A 68 -16.32 -12.27 -14.75
C LYS A 68 -15.22 -12.57 -13.73
N LEU A 69 -15.14 -11.81 -12.65
CA LEU A 69 -14.14 -12.01 -11.59
C LEU A 69 -14.52 -13.17 -10.67
N VAL A 70 -15.79 -13.59 -10.64
CA VAL A 70 -16.23 -14.73 -9.83
C VAL A 70 -15.53 -16.00 -10.29
N ASN A 71 -14.98 -16.74 -9.32
CA ASN A 71 -14.16 -17.94 -9.49
C ASN A 71 -12.81 -17.71 -10.19
N LYS A 72 -12.33 -16.47 -10.26
CA LYS A 72 -10.98 -16.15 -10.75
C LYS A 72 -10.07 -15.66 -9.63
N SER A 73 -8.76 -15.81 -9.87
CA SER A 73 -7.73 -15.14 -9.10
C SER A 73 -7.58 -13.71 -9.62
N VAL A 74 -7.59 -12.73 -8.72
CA VAL A 74 -7.58 -11.31 -9.05
C VAL A 74 -6.54 -10.58 -8.20
N VAL A 75 -5.80 -9.66 -8.81
CA VAL A 75 -4.94 -8.71 -8.10
C VAL A 75 -5.76 -7.45 -7.81
N ILE A 76 -5.99 -7.17 -6.54
CA ILE A 76 -6.75 -6.01 -6.05
C ILE A 76 -5.80 -5.02 -5.35
N ASP A 77 -5.90 -3.75 -5.71
CA ASP A 77 -5.27 -2.68 -4.91
C ASP A 77 -6.21 -2.28 -3.79
N THR A 78 -5.70 -2.22 -2.56
CA THR A 78 -6.54 -2.13 -1.37
C THR A 78 -5.97 -1.26 -0.27
N THR A 79 -6.87 -0.72 0.54
CA THR A 79 -6.57 -0.26 1.90
C THR A 79 -7.19 -1.24 2.88
N VAL A 80 -6.36 -1.93 3.67
CA VAL A 80 -6.85 -2.82 4.72
C VAL A 80 -7.48 -2.01 5.85
N ILE A 81 -8.72 -2.37 6.20
CA ILE A 81 -9.49 -1.75 7.27
C ILE A 81 -9.21 -2.47 8.58
N CYS A 82 -9.37 -3.80 8.59
CA CYS A 82 -9.14 -4.61 9.78
C CYS A 82 -8.98 -6.11 9.46
N ILE A 83 -8.49 -6.85 10.45
CA ILE A 83 -8.58 -8.32 10.50
C ILE A 83 -9.79 -8.69 11.36
N VAL A 84 -10.69 -9.50 10.82
CA VAL A 84 -11.85 -10.04 11.52
C VAL A 84 -11.62 -11.52 11.78
N LYS A 85 -11.71 -11.92 13.05
CA LYS A 85 -11.70 -13.33 13.43
C LYS A 85 -13.13 -13.86 13.48
N LYS A 86 -13.42 -14.88 12.66
CA LYS A 86 -14.71 -15.59 12.69
C LYS A 86 -14.42 -17.04 13.04
N GLU A 87 -14.92 -17.48 14.19
CA GLU A 87 -14.59 -18.80 14.75
C GLU A 87 -13.06 -18.99 14.89
N ASN A 88 -12.47 -19.86 14.06
CA ASN A 88 -11.03 -20.15 14.04
C ASN A 88 -10.31 -19.56 12.83
N ASP A 89 -11.02 -18.82 11.99
CA ASP A 89 -10.52 -18.29 10.72
C ASP A 89 -10.29 -16.78 10.78
N ASN A 90 -9.24 -16.33 10.08
CA ASN A 90 -8.88 -14.92 10.00
C ASN A 90 -9.25 -14.36 8.63
N TYR A 91 -9.98 -13.25 8.62
CA TYR A 91 -10.42 -12.56 7.41
C TYR A 91 -9.78 -11.18 7.35
N ILE A 92 -9.16 -10.83 6.23
CA ILE A 92 -8.79 -9.43 5.95
C ILE A 92 -9.99 -8.74 5.33
N ARG A 93 -10.44 -7.64 5.95
CA ARG A 93 -11.39 -6.71 5.37
C ARG A 93 -10.65 -5.50 4.81
N ALA A 94 -10.90 -5.19 3.54
CA ALA A 94 -10.21 -4.11 2.86
C ALA A 94 -11.15 -3.34 1.92
N GLU A 95 -10.92 -2.05 1.76
CA GLU A 95 -11.50 -1.24 0.69
C GLU A 95 -10.68 -1.44 -0.59
N ILE A 96 -11.33 -1.62 -1.73
CA ILE A 96 -10.66 -1.76 -3.03
C ILE A 96 -10.49 -0.37 -3.64
N LYS A 97 -9.23 0.07 -3.78
CA LYS A 97 -8.85 1.33 -4.43
C LYS A 97 -9.17 1.22 -5.92
N SER A 98 -10.26 1.86 -6.35
CA SER A 98 -10.70 1.82 -7.75
C SER A 98 -11.52 3.05 -8.13
N ASP A 99 -11.46 3.43 -9.41
CA ASP A 99 -12.25 4.54 -9.96
C ASP A 99 -13.68 4.10 -10.35
N CYS A 100 -14.19 3.04 -9.72
CA CYS A 100 -15.53 2.54 -10.00
C CYS A 100 -16.60 3.56 -9.53
N LYS A 101 -17.75 3.61 -10.21
CA LYS A 101 -18.90 4.44 -9.79
C LYS A 101 -19.48 4.07 -8.42
N VAL A 102 -19.20 2.86 -7.96
CA VAL A 102 -19.68 2.28 -6.69
C VAL A 102 -18.48 1.79 -5.90
N LYS A 103 -18.59 1.81 -4.57
CA LYS A 103 -17.51 1.32 -3.71
C LYS A 103 -17.50 -0.20 -3.65
N TYR A 104 -16.29 -0.75 -3.68
CA TYR A 104 -16.04 -2.17 -3.56
C TYR A 104 -15.20 -2.45 -2.31
N TYR A 105 -15.62 -3.45 -1.56
CA TYR A 105 -14.89 -3.97 -0.41
C TYR A 105 -14.57 -5.43 -0.64
N ALA A 106 -13.52 -5.92 0.01
CA ALA A 106 -13.14 -7.32 0.03
C ALA A 106 -13.19 -7.84 1.47
N GLU A 107 -13.75 -9.03 1.66
CA GLU A 107 -13.60 -9.85 2.87
C GLU A 107 -12.99 -11.18 2.46
N LEU A 108 -11.69 -11.35 2.72
CA LEU A 108 -10.91 -12.47 2.21
C LEU A 108 -10.45 -13.36 3.36
N LEU A 109 -10.74 -14.65 3.28
CA LEU A 109 -10.17 -15.63 4.20
C LEU A 109 -8.66 -15.75 3.95
N CYS A 110 -7.86 -15.50 4.98
CA CYS A 110 -6.40 -15.53 4.92
C CYS A 110 -5.86 -16.65 5.81
N ASN A 111 -4.83 -17.34 5.34
CA ASN A 111 -4.10 -18.26 6.20
C ASN A 111 -3.22 -17.50 7.21
N GLU A 112 -2.74 -18.21 8.22
CA GLU A 112 -1.93 -17.62 9.29
C GLU A 112 -0.63 -16.99 8.78
N GLN A 113 -0.01 -17.54 7.73
CA GLN A 113 1.23 -17.00 7.16
C GLN A 113 1.01 -15.60 6.57
N ILE A 114 -0.08 -15.42 5.82
CA ILE A 114 -0.46 -14.12 5.23
C ILE A 114 -0.80 -13.11 6.33
N ILE A 115 -1.49 -13.54 7.40
CA ILE A 115 -1.78 -12.66 8.54
C ILE A 115 -0.49 -12.22 9.25
N GLN A 116 0.46 -13.12 9.44
CA GLN A 116 1.76 -12.78 10.02
C GLN A 116 2.58 -11.86 9.12
N GLU A 117 2.50 -12.05 7.80
CA GLU A 117 3.12 -11.15 6.82
C GLU A 117 2.50 -9.75 6.90
N PHE A 118 1.17 -9.67 6.91
CA PHE A 118 0.44 -8.40 7.09
C PHE A 118 0.85 -7.68 8.37
N ASN A 119 0.89 -8.39 9.50
CA ASN A 119 1.25 -7.79 10.79
C ASN A 119 2.72 -7.32 10.87
N ARG A 120 3.59 -7.80 9.97
CA ARG A 120 4.99 -7.34 9.85
C ARG A 120 5.11 -6.14 8.94
N THR A 121 4.22 -6.03 7.96
CA THR A 121 4.12 -4.89 7.06
C THR A 121 3.69 -3.65 7.82
N LYS A 122 4.30 -2.50 7.49
CA LYS A 122 4.00 -1.20 8.14
C LYS A 122 2.94 -0.39 7.40
N SER A 123 2.40 -0.92 6.29
CA SER A 123 1.46 -0.24 5.41
C SER A 123 0.10 -0.95 5.41
N TYR A 124 -0.97 -0.16 5.50
CA TYR A 124 -2.32 -0.66 5.25
C TYR A 124 -2.68 -0.65 3.77
N SER A 125 -1.89 0.03 2.92
CA SER A 125 -2.04 0.04 1.46
C SER A 125 -1.29 -1.13 0.85
N LEU A 126 -2.03 -2.09 0.30
CA LEU A 126 -1.51 -3.37 -0.15
C LEU A 126 -2.13 -3.79 -1.48
N LEU A 127 -1.32 -4.46 -2.30
CA LEU A 127 -1.80 -5.29 -3.38
C LEU A 127 -2.10 -6.68 -2.80
N LEU A 128 -3.36 -7.13 -2.89
CA LEU A 128 -3.75 -8.49 -2.51
C LEU A 128 -4.00 -9.31 -3.76
N VAL A 129 -3.59 -10.58 -3.73
CA VAL A 129 -4.01 -11.57 -4.71
C VAL A 129 -5.09 -12.44 -4.07
N ALA A 130 -6.24 -12.54 -4.70
CA ALA A 130 -7.40 -13.18 -4.11
C ALA A 130 -8.17 -14.06 -5.10
N ASP A 131 -8.60 -15.24 -4.67
CA ASP A 131 -9.57 -16.04 -5.39
C ASP A 131 -10.97 -15.58 -4.99
N ILE A 132 -11.65 -14.86 -5.88
CA ILE A 132 -12.99 -14.34 -5.62
C ILE A 132 -14.00 -15.48 -5.79
N LYS A 133 -14.79 -15.75 -4.76
CA LYS A 133 -15.83 -16.80 -4.77
C LYS A 133 -17.22 -16.27 -4.97
N GLY A 134 -17.44 -15.00 -4.66
CA GLY A 134 -18.68 -14.34 -5.01
C GLY A 134 -18.68 -12.88 -4.64
N ILE A 135 -19.80 -12.25 -4.99
CA ILE A 135 -20.01 -10.81 -4.88
C ILE A 135 -21.41 -10.63 -4.31
N ALA A 136 -21.50 -9.91 -3.21
CA ALA A 136 -22.76 -9.56 -2.57
C ALA A 136 -22.96 -8.05 -2.61
N GLN A 137 -24.14 -7.61 -3.02
CA GLN A 137 -24.53 -6.21 -2.86
C GLN A 137 -24.99 -6.01 -1.41
N GLN A 138 -24.49 -4.95 -0.76
CA GLN A 138 -24.88 -4.58 0.60
C GLN A 138 -25.25 -3.09 0.64
N ASN A 139 -26.15 -2.75 1.56
CA ASN A 139 -26.40 -1.35 1.89
C ASN A 139 -25.48 -1.00 3.06
N TYR A 140 -24.46 -0.20 2.80
CA TYR A 140 -23.57 0.31 3.83
C TYR A 140 -24.25 1.50 4.50
N VAL A 141 -24.47 1.39 5.80
CA VAL A 141 -25.07 2.46 6.60
C VAL A 141 -23.95 3.38 7.08
N ILE A 142 -24.00 4.65 6.67
CA ILE A 142 -23.05 5.67 7.11
C ILE A 142 -23.61 6.30 8.39
N ASN A 143 -22.95 6.01 9.51
CA ASN A 143 -23.23 6.66 10.78
C ASN A 143 -22.22 7.79 10.99
N ALA A 144 -22.69 8.94 11.45
CA ALA A 144 -21.82 9.96 12.01
C ALA A 144 -21.50 9.60 13.46
N ASP A 145 -20.22 9.63 13.81
CA ASP A 145 -19.81 9.66 15.22
C ASP A 145 -20.27 10.98 15.81
N SER A 146 -21.41 10.96 16.50
CA SER A 146 -21.90 12.11 17.24
C SER A 146 -21.19 12.20 18.59
N LEU A 147 -20.62 13.36 18.88
CA LEU A 147 -20.11 13.70 20.22
C LEU A 147 -21.21 13.68 21.30
N SER A 148 -22.49 13.61 20.91
CA SER A 148 -23.63 13.49 21.83
C SER A 148 -23.90 12.06 22.31
N GLY A 149 -23.27 11.04 21.72
CA GLY A 149 -23.52 9.63 22.03
C GLY A 149 -24.79 9.04 21.41
N GLU A 150 -25.54 9.83 20.62
CA GLU A 150 -26.66 9.33 19.83
C GLU A 150 -26.20 9.02 18.40
N GLU A 151 -26.48 7.81 17.90
CA GLU A 151 -26.17 7.43 16.52
C GLU A 151 -26.94 8.33 15.55
N SER A 152 -26.21 9.15 14.80
CA SER A 152 -26.79 10.00 13.76
C SER A 152 -26.63 9.30 12.40
N HIS A 153 -27.75 8.85 11.82
CA HIS A 153 -27.77 8.23 10.50
C HIS A 153 -27.62 9.30 9.42
N LEU A 154 -26.50 9.27 8.67
CA LEU A 154 -26.25 10.19 7.57
C LEU A 154 -26.84 9.70 6.23
N GLY A 155 -27.02 8.39 6.08
CA GLY A 155 -27.60 7.78 4.89
C GLY A 155 -27.16 6.34 4.66
N SER A 156 -27.61 5.76 3.54
CA SER A 156 -27.17 4.44 3.08
C SER A 156 -26.59 4.53 1.67
N GLU A 157 -25.45 3.90 1.47
CA GLU A 157 -24.78 3.78 0.17
C GLU A 157 -24.80 2.32 -0.29
N LYS A 158 -25.05 2.08 -1.59
CA LYS A 158 -24.94 0.73 -2.15
C LYS A 158 -23.47 0.42 -2.37
N VAL A 159 -23.00 -0.64 -1.73
CA VAL A 159 -21.62 -1.14 -1.85
C VAL A 159 -21.63 -2.59 -2.31
N TYR A 160 -20.52 -3.03 -2.89
CA TYR A 160 -20.33 -4.43 -3.27
C TYR A 160 -19.23 -5.05 -2.41
N LEU A 161 -19.54 -6.19 -1.80
CA LEU A 161 -18.60 -6.98 -1.04
C LEU A 161 -18.17 -8.20 -1.86
N LEU A 162 -16.88 -8.25 -2.18
CA LEU A 162 -16.23 -9.42 -2.74
C LEU A 162 -15.81 -10.34 -1.59
N PHE A 163 -16.17 -11.62 -1.66
CA PHE A 163 -15.74 -12.62 -0.69
C PHE A 163 -14.97 -13.74 -1.37
N GLY A 164 -13.97 -14.27 -0.68
CA GLY A 164 -13.06 -15.24 -1.28
C GLY A 164 -11.90 -15.62 -0.38
N TYR A 165 -10.80 -16.05 -1.01
CA TYR A 165 -9.60 -16.51 -0.33
C TYR A 165 -8.40 -15.64 -0.70
N CYS A 166 -7.64 -15.19 0.28
CA CYS A 166 -6.38 -14.51 0.04
C CYS A 166 -5.28 -15.52 -0.31
N ARG A 167 -4.54 -15.23 -1.37
CA ARG A 167 -3.42 -16.03 -1.86
C ARG A 167 -2.08 -15.42 -1.49
N ALA A 168 -1.97 -14.10 -1.54
CA ALA A 168 -0.75 -13.36 -1.25
C ALA A 168 -1.05 -11.89 -0.99
N LEU A 169 -0.11 -11.21 -0.36
CA LEU A 169 -0.08 -9.75 -0.24
C LEU A 169 1.28 -9.22 -0.69
N SER A 170 1.31 -7.95 -1.06
CA SER A 170 2.53 -7.18 -1.33
C SER A 170 2.30 -5.75 -0.89
N GLU A 171 3.31 -5.13 -0.29
CA GLU A 171 3.28 -3.69 -0.04
C GLU A 171 3.06 -2.94 -1.34
N ASN A 172 2.13 -1.98 -1.30
CA ASN A 172 2.00 -1.01 -2.36
C ASN A 172 2.92 0.18 -2.00
N GLU A 173 3.90 0.48 -2.85
CA GLU A 173 4.81 1.63 -2.67
C GLU A 173 4.09 2.99 -2.78
N SER A 174 2.75 3.01 -2.91
CA SER A 174 1.96 4.20 -3.16
C SER A 174 1.95 5.24 -2.04
N ASP A 175 2.27 4.86 -0.80
CA ASP A 175 1.95 5.70 0.38
C ASP A 175 3.20 6.13 1.19
N TYR A 176 4.39 6.20 0.59
CA TYR A 176 5.59 6.66 1.31
C TYR A 176 5.59 8.17 1.68
N ASN A 177 4.47 8.88 1.53
CA ASN A 177 4.33 10.30 1.89
C ASN A 177 2.93 10.62 2.46
N ALA A 178 2.55 10.01 3.57
CA ALA A 178 1.43 10.46 4.40
C ALA A 178 1.82 10.46 5.88
N ASP A 179 2.81 11.29 6.22
CA ASP A 179 3.03 11.81 7.58
C ASP A 179 2.43 13.22 7.68
#